data_AF-A0A8T4XGB0-F1
#
_entry.id   AF-A0A8T4XGB0-F1
#
_cell.length_a   1.000
_cell.length_b   1.000
_cell.length_c   1.000
_cell.angle_alpha   90.00
_cell.angle_beta   90.00
_cell.angle_gamma   90.00
#
_symmetry.space_group_name_H-M   'P 1'
#
loop_
_entity.id
_entity.type
_entity.pdbx_description
1 polymer ?
#
loop_
_entity_poly.entity_id
_entity_poly.type
_entity_poly.pdbx_seq_one_letter_code
_entity_poly.pdbx_strand_id
1 'polypeptide(L)'
;MDDSGKMNTIDFIINVLKEHEKKMDALVSRLERISSVFPTIVGEGKAERAETKVTRAHVNIICDNWSDFKSLCSGAEIVAFNQDANTLSIKALHENIVYEYKETLPAYVGSLKCGIPLKLQVNIDTSETKRILSKELNIPENRIIKGEIQQLK
;
A
#
# COMPACT_ATOMS: atom_id res chain seq x y z
N MET A 1 -27.14 -30.26 46.64
CA MET A 1 -26.14 -29.68 45.71
C MET A 1 -26.79 -29.75 44.35
N ASP A 2 -27.29 -28.62 43.86
CA ASP A 2 -28.27 -28.56 42.77
C ASP A 2 -27.57 -28.62 41.40
N ASP A 3 -27.43 -29.82 40.84
CA ASP A 3 -26.91 -30.01 39.47
C ASP A 3 -27.83 -29.43 38.38
N SER A 4 -29.08 -29.09 38.74
CA SER A 4 -30.05 -28.42 37.85
C SER A 4 -29.62 -27.00 37.45
N GLY A 5 -28.97 -26.23 38.33
CA GLY A 5 -28.51 -24.87 38.03
C GLY A 5 -27.31 -24.83 37.07
N LYS A 6 -26.46 -25.87 37.12
CA LYS A 6 -25.30 -26.00 36.23
C LYS A 6 -25.73 -26.35 34.81
N MET A 7 -26.70 -27.25 34.65
CA MET A 7 -27.28 -27.63 33.36
C MET A 7 -27.81 -26.40 32.61
N ASN A 8 -28.63 -25.59 33.29
CA ASN A 8 -29.23 -24.40 32.69
C ASN A 8 -28.20 -23.32 32.30
N THR A 9 -27.12 -23.18 33.09
CA THR A 9 -26.04 -22.23 32.78
C THR A 9 -25.22 -22.68 31.57
N ILE A 10 -24.96 -23.99 31.46
CA ILE A 10 -24.27 -24.57 30.30
C ILE A 10 -25.12 -24.42 29.04
N ASP A 11 -26.42 -24.68 29.11
CA ASP A 11 -27.35 -24.49 27.98
C ASP A 11 -27.39 -23.03 27.51
N PHE A 12 -27.35 -22.08 28.44
CA PHE A 12 -27.26 -20.66 28.12
C PHE A 12 -25.94 -20.33 27.39
N ILE A 13 -24.81 -20.82 27.89
CA ILE A 13 -23.49 -20.62 27.26
C ILE A 13 -23.46 -21.22 25.86
N ILE A 14 -23.99 -22.44 25.68
CA ILE A 14 -24.07 -23.10 24.37
C ILE A 14 -24.90 -22.28 23.39
N ASN A 15 -26.03 -21.71 23.84
CA ASN A 15 -26.85 -20.84 22.99
C ASN A 15 -26.13 -19.55 22.58
N VAL A 16 -25.43 -18.89 23.51
CA VAL A 16 -24.66 -17.68 23.20
C VAL A 16 -23.53 -17.97 22.19
N LEU A 17 -22.82 -19.08 22.38
CA LEU A 17 -21.75 -19.49 21.46
C LEU A 17 -22.29 -19.82 20.06
N LYS A 18 -23.43 -20.52 19.96
CA LYS A 18 -24.10 -20.77 18.67
C LYS A 18 -24.56 -19.49 17.98
N GLU A 19 -25.03 -18.50 18.74
CA GLU A 19 -25.42 -17.21 18.17
C GLU A 19 -24.19 -16.44 17.65
N HIS A 20 -23.06 -16.51 18.34
CA HIS A 20 -21.81 -15.91 17.91
C HIS A 20 -21.25 -16.57 16.65
N GLU A 21 -21.25 -17.90 16.58
CA GLU A 21 -20.88 -18.67 15.38
C GLU A 21 -21.72 -18.23 14.17
N LYS A 22 -23.05 -18.17 14.34
CA LYS A 22 -23.96 -17.72 13.28
C LYS A 22 -23.74 -16.26 12.85
N LYS A 23 -23.41 -15.37 13.79
CA LYS A 23 -23.08 -13.98 13.48
C LYS A 23 -21.77 -13.88 12.71
N MET A 24 -20.76 -14.67 13.06
CA MET A 24 -19.51 -14.75 12.33
C MET A 24 -19.71 -15.28 10.90
N ASP A 25 -20.47 -16.36 10.72
CA ASP A 25 -20.83 -16.89 9.40
C ASP A 25 -21.53 -15.83 8.54
N ALA A 26 -22.47 -15.08 9.15
CA ALA A 26 -23.16 -14.00 8.46
C ALA A 26 -22.22 -12.86 8.02
N LEU A 27 -21.20 -12.53 8.83
CA LEU A 27 -20.17 -11.55 8.46
C LEU A 27 -19.28 -12.08 7.33
N VAL A 28 -18.86 -13.34 7.40
CA VAL A 28 -18.08 -14.00 6.34
C VAL A 28 -18.86 -13.99 5.02
N SER A 29 -20.12 -14.41 5.01
CA SER A 29 -20.96 -14.39 3.80
C SER A 29 -21.24 -12.97 3.29
N ARG A 30 -21.21 -11.94 4.15
CA ARG A 30 -21.31 -10.54 3.72
C ARG A 30 -20.01 -10.07 3.06
N LEU A 31 -18.86 -10.45 3.62
CA LEU A 31 -17.55 -10.16 3.03
C LEU A 31 -17.38 -10.87 1.69
N GLU A 32 -17.78 -12.14 1.57
CA GLU A 32 -17.76 -12.88 0.30
C GLU A 32 -18.62 -12.19 -0.77
N ARG A 33 -19.82 -11.72 -0.41
CA ARG A 33 -20.69 -10.96 -1.33
C ARG A 33 -20.09 -9.62 -1.75
N ILE A 34 -19.47 -8.89 -0.82
CA ILE A 34 -18.78 -7.63 -1.17
C ILE A 34 -17.58 -7.93 -2.08
N SER A 35 -16.82 -8.98 -1.77
CA SER A 35 -15.70 -9.45 -2.58
C SER A 35 -16.13 -9.96 -3.96
N SER A 36 -17.35 -10.50 -4.12
CA SER A 36 -17.86 -10.94 -5.42
C SER A 36 -18.43 -9.82 -6.28
N VAL A 37 -18.76 -8.67 -5.69
CA VAL A 37 -19.25 -7.47 -6.40
C VAL A 37 -18.10 -6.54 -6.79
N PHE A 38 -16.97 -6.59 -6.07
CA PHE A 38 -15.76 -5.83 -6.39
C PHE A 38 -15.21 -6.03 -7.83
N PRO A 39 -15.25 -7.23 -8.44
CA PRO A 39 -14.84 -7.43 -9.83
C PRO A 39 -15.79 -6.80 -10.84
N THR A 40 -17.04 -6.51 -10.47
CA THR A 40 -18.09 -6.09 -11.42
C THR A 40 -17.98 -4.60 -11.81
N ILE A 41 -17.18 -3.79 -11.11
CA ILE A 41 -16.97 -2.37 -11.45
C ILE A 41 -15.83 -2.19 -12.48
N VAL A 42 -15.01 -3.21 -12.75
CA VAL A 42 -13.96 -3.16 -13.78
C VAL A 42 -14.00 -4.40 -14.66
N GLY A 43 -14.75 -4.28 -15.77
CA GLY A 43 -14.49 -5.00 -17.02
C GLY A 43 -14.83 -6.49 -17.04
N GLU A 44 -15.94 -6.80 -17.73
CA GLU A 44 -16.34 -8.14 -18.13
C GLU A 44 -15.26 -8.85 -18.96
N GLY A 45 -14.95 -10.10 -18.58
CA GLY A 45 -14.17 -11.04 -19.36
C GLY A 45 -14.41 -12.47 -18.85
N LYS A 46 -15.05 -13.30 -19.69
CA LYS A 46 -15.63 -14.61 -19.35
C LYS A 46 -14.61 -15.65 -18.84
N ALA A 47 -15.07 -16.34 -17.79
CA ALA A 47 -14.80 -17.70 -17.31
C ALA A 47 -13.79 -18.59 -18.06
N GLU A 48 -12.89 -19.23 -17.30
CA GLU A 48 -12.78 -20.69 -17.26
C GLU A 48 -12.08 -21.18 -15.98
N ARG A 49 -12.58 -22.30 -15.43
CA ARG A 49 -12.09 -22.97 -14.22
C ARG A 49 -10.68 -23.52 -14.45
N ALA A 50 -9.70 -22.99 -13.73
CA ALA A 50 -8.48 -23.71 -13.38
C ALA A 50 -7.93 -23.05 -12.11
N GLU A 51 -7.42 -23.84 -11.18
CA GLU A 51 -6.77 -23.42 -9.93
C GLU A 51 -5.73 -22.31 -10.19
N THR A 52 -6.14 -21.04 -10.13
CA THR A 52 -5.29 -19.94 -10.54
C THR A 52 -4.64 -19.38 -9.29
N LYS A 53 -3.34 -19.61 -9.16
CA LYS A 53 -2.44 -18.70 -8.43
C LYS A 53 -2.96 -17.30 -8.67
N VAL A 54 -3.35 -16.61 -7.59
CA VAL A 54 -3.78 -15.23 -7.66
C VAL A 54 -2.58 -14.43 -8.16
N THR A 55 -2.44 -14.30 -9.47
CA THR A 55 -1.63 -13.26 -10.11
C THR A 55 -2.40 -11.99 -9.82
N ARG A 56 -2.25 -11.49 -8.58
CA ARG A 56 -2.80 -10.21 -8.17
C ARG A 56 -2.21 -9.22 -9.17
N ALA A 57 -3.05 -8.64 -10.01
CA ALA A 57 -2.62 -7.59 -10.91
C ALA A 57 -1.92 -6.54 -10.04
N HIS A 58 -0.61 -6.40 -10.22
CA HIS A 58 0.14 -5.39 -9.51
C HIS A 58 -0.25 -4.06 -10.15
N VAL A 59 -1.26 -3.40 -9.59
CA VAL A 59 -1.72 -2.10 -10.10
C VAL A 59 -0.65 -1.07 -9.75
N ASN A 60 -0.23 -0.28 -10.73
CA ASN A 60 0.61 0.89 -10.51
C ASN A 60 -0.27 2.14 -10.66
N ILE A 61 -0.30 2.98 -9.64
CA ILE A 61 -1.05 4.25 -9.63
C ILE A 61 -0.04 5.39 -9.56
N ILE A 62 -0.03 6.24 -10.58
CA ILE A 62 0.81 7.43 -10.62
C ILE A 62 0.01 8.60 -10.03
N CYS A 63 0.55 9.22 -8.99
CA CYS A 63 -0.02 10.37 -8.32
C CYS A 63 0.67 11.65 -8.80
N ASP A 64 -0.09 12.58 -9.35
CA ASP A 64 0.43 13.90 -9.76
C ASP A 64 0.67 14.82 -8.54
N ASN A 65 -0.14 14.66 -7.48
CA ASN A 65 -0.07 15.48 -6.28
C ASN A 65 0.54 14.72 -5.11
N TRP A 66 1.44 15.39 -4.37
CA TRP A 66 2.02 14.85 -3.13
C TRP A 66 0.96 14.55 -2.07
N SER A 67 -0.07 15.40 -1.95
CA SER A 67 -1.13 15.23 -0.95
C SER A 67 -1.91 13.92 -1.16
N ASP A 68 -2.22 13.59 -2.42
CA ASP A 68 -2.94 12.37 -2.76
C ASP A 68 -2.08 11.15 -2.44
N PHE A 69 -0.81 11.17 -2.88
CA PHE A 69 0.16 10.12 -2.58
C PHE A 69 0.30 9.89 -1.06
N LYS A 70 0.46 10.97 -0.28
CA LYS A 70 0.57 10.91 1.18
C LYS A 70 -0.67 10.29 1.83
N SER A 71 -1.87 10.64 1.35
CA SER A 71 -3.12 10.12 1.90
C SER A 71 -3.29 8.62 1.64
N LEU A 72 -2.85 8.14 0.48
CA LEU A 72 -2.97 6.75 0.02
C LEU A 72 -1.88 5.84 0.59
N CYS A 73 -0.72 6.40 0.91
CA CYS A 73 0.47 5.65 1.34
C CYS A 73 0.77 5.76 2.83
N SER A 74 -0.15 6.33 3.62
CA SER A 74 -0.01 6.42 5.07
C SER A 74 0.05 5.01 5.67
N GLY A 75 1.15 4.68 6.34
CA GLY A 75 1.37 3.33 6.86
C GLY A 75 1.68 2.26 5.81
N ALA A 76 2.20 2.64 4.63
CA ALA A 76 2.65 1.70 3.61
C ALA A 76 3.65 0.65 4.13
N GLU A 77 3.65 -0.51 3.47
CA GLU A 77 4.47 -1.67 3.85
C GLU A 77 5.94 -1.41 3.55
N ILE A 78 6.21 -0.88 2.37
CA ILE A 78 7.55 -0.54 1.87
C ILE A 78 7.45 0.75 1.09
N VAL A 79 8.40 1.66 1.32
CA VAL A 79 8.60 2.85 0.50
C VAL A 79 10.00 2.79 -0.09
N ALA A 80 10.08 2.92 -1.41
CA ALA A 80 11.33 3.03 -2.13
C ALA A 80 11.43 4.42 -2.75
N PHE A 81 12.60 5.04 -2.66
CA PHE A 81 12.87 6.26 -3.39
C PHE A 81 14.15 6.11 -4.21
N ASN A 82 14.13 6.65 -5.41
CA ASN A 82 15.28 6.74 -6.29
C ASN A 82 15.40 8.16 -6.84
N GLN A 83 16.63 8.56 -7.12
CA GLN A 83 16.93 9.82 -7.77
C GLN A 83 17.65 9.52 -9.08
N ASP A 84 17.03 9.91 -10.19
CA ASP A 84 17.65 9.98 -11.50
C ASP A 84 18.27 11.36 -11.74
N ALA A 85 18.75 11.63 -12.96
CA ALA A 85 19.49 12.85 -13.31
C ALA A 85 18.77 14.17 -12.96
N ASN A 86 17.44 14.19 -12.99
CA ASN A 86 16.63 15.39 -12.70
C ASN A 86 15.26 15.04 -12.09
N THR A 87 15.04 13.81 -11.65
CA THR A 87 13.73 13.35 -11.20
C THR A 87 13.90 12.55 -9.92
N LEU A 88 13.12 12.90 -8.90
CA LEU A 88 12.91 12.09 -7.72
C LEU A 88 11.69 11.21 -7.96
N SER A 89 11.85 9.89 -7.88
CA SER A 89 10.74 8.93 -7.88
C SER A 89 10.60 8.36 -6.48
N ILE A 90 9.37 8.39 -5.96
CA ILE A 90 9.00 7.77 -4.69
C ILE A 90 7.89 6.78 -4.98
N LYS A 91 8.12 5.50 -4.66
CA LYS A 91 7.16 4.42 -4.80
C LYS A 91 6.80 3.86 -3.43
N ALA A 92 5.53 3.55 -3.23
CA ALA A 92 5.06 2.93 -2.01
C ALA A 92 4.19 1.71 -2.32
N LEU A 93 4.42 0.62 -1.61
CA LEU A 93 3.58 -0.56 -1.63
C LEU A 93 2.57 -0.46 -0.49
N HIS A 94 1.29 -0.34 -0.83
CA HIS A 94 0.20 -0.30 0.13
C HIS A 94 -0.96 -1.16 -0.39
N GLU A 95 -1.44 -2.11 0.41
CA GLU A 95 -2.55 -3.01 0.05
C GLU A 95 -2.36 -3.70 -1.32
N ASN A 96 -1.15 -4.16 -1.62
CA ASN A 96 -0.78 -4.82 -2.89
C ASN A 96 -0.87 -3.91 -4.14
N ILE A 97 -1.00 -2.59 -3.95
CA ILE A 97 -0.93 -1.57 -5.00
C ILE A 97 0.40 -0.83 -4.85
N VAL A 98 1.04 -0.54 -5.98
CA VAL A 98 2.24 0.31 -6.01
C VAL A 98 1.82 1.71 -6.42
N TYR A 99 1.90 2.65 -5.49
CA TYR A 99 1.73 4.07 -5.77
C TYR A 99 3.07 4.67 -6.17
N GLU A 100 3.08 5.59 -7.12
CA GLU A 100 4.27 6.29 -7.59
C GLU A 100 4.03 7.79 -7.62
N TYR A 101 4.92 8.55 -6.98
CA TYR A 101 5.03 9.99 -7.09
C TYR A 101 6.34 10.37 -7.76
N LYS A 102 6.31 11.33 -8.68
CA LYS A 102 7.50 11.83 -9.37
C LYS A 102 7.57 13.34 -9.27
N GLU A 103 8.76 13.84 -9.00
CA GLU A 103 9.04 15.28 -8.95
C GLU A 103 10.30 15.61 -9.74
N THR A 104 10.23 16.68 -10.54
CA THR A 104 11.39 17.19 -11.29
C THR A 104 12.25 18.05 -10.38
N LEU A 105 13.49 17.63 -10.20
CA LEU A 105 14.49 18.33 -9.40
C LEU A 105 15.04 19.53 -10.18
N PRO A 106 15.16 20.72 -9.54
CA PRO A 106 15.78 21.87 -10.16
C PRO A 106 17.23 21.58 -10.57
N ALA A 107 17.59 21.94 -11.81
CA ALA A 107 18.96 21.91 -12.28
C ALA A 107 19.37 23.32 -12.71
N TYR A 108 20.53 23.77 -12.24
CA TYR A 108 21.10 25.04 -12.68
C TYR A 108 22.17 24.77 -13.73
N VAL A 109 21.99 25.37 -14.91
CA VAL A 109 22.96 25.33 -16.00
C VAL A 109 23.42 26.75 -16.25
N GLY A 110 24.72 26.98 -16.19
CA GLY A 110 25.33 28.28 -16.44
C GLY A 110 26.75 28.13 -16.96
N SER A 111 27.45 29.25 -17.07
CA SER A 111 28.86 29.27 -17.48
C SER A 111 29.68 30.10 -16.50
N LEU A 112 30.84 29.60 -16.11
CA LEU A 112 31.82 30.38 -15.36
C LEU A 112 32.38 31.50 -16.24
N LYS A 113 32.90 32.56 -15.62
CA LYS A 113 33.49 33.71 -16.32
C LYS A 113 34.61 33.33 -17.30
N CYS A 114 35.26 32.18 -17.08
CA CYS A 114 36.30 31.61 -17.93
C CYS A 114 35.76 30.74 -19.09
N GLY A 115 34.44 30.70 -19.30
CA GLY A 115 33.80 29.94 -20.40
C GLY A 115 33.56 28.46 -20.10
N ILE A 116 33.86 27.99 -18.88
CA ILE A 116 33.61 26.59 -18.49
C ILE A 116 32.12 26.40 -18.18
N PRO A 117 31.43 25.43 -18.82
CA PRO A 117 30.04 25.13 -18.50
C PRO A 117 29.92 24.55 -17.08
N LEU A 118 28.99 25.09 -16.30
CA LEU A 118 28.65 24.65 -14.95
C LEU A 118 27.25 24.01 -14.97
N LYS A 119 27.14 22.78 -14.45
CA LYS A 119 25.86 22.09 -14.21
C LYS A 119 25.77 21.70 -12.74
N LEU A 120 24.90 22.36 -12.00
CA LEU A 120 24.57 21.99 -10.62
C LEU A 120 23.31 21.14 -10.62
N GLN A 121 23.37 20.02 -9.90
CA GLN A 121 22.26 19.11 -9.70
C GLN A 121 22.01 18.99 -8.20
N VAL A 122 20.74 18.95 -7.81
CA VAL A 122 20.34 18.61 -6.44
C VAL A 122 20.82 17.20 -6.14
N ASN A 123 21.49 16.99 -5.01
CA ASN A 123 21.84 15.66 -4.52
C ASN A 123 21.02 15.40 -3.26
N ILE A 124 20.20 14.36 -3.31
CA ILE A 124 19.31 14.01 -2.21
C ILE A 124 20.08 13.11 -1.23
N ASP A 125 20.30 13.62 -0.01
CA ASP A 125 20.87 12.82 1.06
C ASP A 125 19.90 11.72 1.50
N THR A 126 20.42 10.50 1.59
CA THR A 126 19.59 9.32 1.84
C THR A 126 19.01 9.32 3.27
N SER A 127 19.73 9.85 4.25
CA SER A 127 19.31 9.86 5.66
C SER A 127 18.26 10.94 5.90
N GLU A 128 18.47 12.15 5.36
CA GLU A 128 17.49 13.24 5.39
C GLU A 128 16.18 12.82 4.72
N THR A 129 16.23 12.19 3.56
CA THR A 129 15.01 11.74 2.85
C THR A 129 14.27 10.65 3.61
N LYS A 130 14.97 9.67 4.18
CA LYS A 130 14.34 8.66 5.04
C LYS A 130 13.62 9.32 6.22
N ARG A 131 14.25 10.30 6.87
CA ARG A 131 13.65 11.02 8.00
C ARG A 131 12.41 11.82 7.59
N ILE A 132 12.44 12.48 6.43
CA ILE A 132 11.30 13.25 5.90
C ILE A 132 10.15 12.30 5.55
N LEU A 133 10.42 11.26 4.76
CA LEU A 133 9.41 10.28 4.34
C LEU A 133 8.81 9.53 5.53
N SER A 134 9.63 9.22 6.54
CA SER A 134 9.15 8.57 7.77
C SER A 134 8.11 9.43 8.49
N LYS A 135 8.35 10.75 8.60
CA LYS A 135 7.42 11.70 9.22
C LYS A 135 6.18 11.94 8.37
N GLU A 136 6.36 12.13 7.07
CA GLU A 136 5.25 12.44 6.17
C GLU A 136 4.30 11.26 6.01
N LEU A 137 4.81 10.05 5.86
CA LEU A 137 4.00 8.87 5.57
C LEU A 137 3.63 8.07 6.84
N ASN A 138 4.14 8.48 8.01
CA ASN A 138 3.97 7.77 9.28
C ASN A 138 4.47 6.31 9.20
N ILE A 139 5.69 6.12 8.67
CA ILE A 139 6.30 4.80 8.42
C ILE A 139 7.67 4.77 9.09
N PRO A 140 8.09 3.66 9.72
CA PRO A 140 9.42 3.56 10.30
C PRO A 140 10.52 3.52 9.22
N GLU A 141 11.67 4.15 9.48
CA GLU A 141 12.78 4.29 8.51
C GLU A 141 13.33 2.95 7.99
N ASN A 142 13.16 1.86 8.74
CA ASN A 142 13.58 0.52 8.32
C ASN A 142 12.74 -0.05 7.15
N ARG A 143 11.55 0.50 6.91
CA ARG A 143 10.70 0.17 5.74
C ARG A 143 10.95 1.10 4.56
N ILE A 144 11.87 2.05 4.70
CA ILE A 144 12.22 3.02 3.66
C ILE A 144 13.58 2.65 3.08
N ILE A 145 13.60 2.37 1.78
CA ILE A 145 14.78 1.93 1.05
C ILE A 145 15.15 2.92 -0.05
N LYS A 146 16.45 3.05 -0.32
CA LYS A 146 16.93 3.71 -1.53
C LYS A 146 17.00 2.65 -2.64
N GLY A 147 16.22 2.83 -3.69
CA GLY A 147 16.07 1.86 -4.76
C GLY A 147 14.68 1.95 -5.39
N GLU A 148 14.26 0.88 -6.06
CA GLU A 148 13.01 0.85 -6.81
C GLU A 148 12.17 -0.37 -6.46
N ILE A 149 10.85 -0.20 -6.48
CA ILE A 149 9.90 -1.30 -6.48
C ILE A 149 9.65 -1.71 -7.93
N GLN A 150 9.99 -2.96 -8.26
CA GLN A 150 9.73 -3.57 -9.57
C GLN A 150 8.64 -4.63 -9.44
N GLN A 151 7.66 -4.55 -10.33
CA GLN A 151 6.64 -5.59 -10.47
C GLN A 151 7.17 -6.65 -11.44
N LEU A 152 7.12 -7.92 -11.04
CA LEU A 152 7.44 -9.03 -11.94
C LEU A 152 6.38 -9.08 -13.05
N LYS A 153 6.84 -9.09 -14.30
CA LYS A 153 6.01 -9.25 -15.50
C LYS A 153 5.59 -10.69 -15.69
#